data_AF-A0A7Y4L1Q6-F1
#
_entry.id   AF-A0A7Y4L1Q6-F1
#
_cell.length_a   1.000
_cell.length_b   1.000
_cell.length_c   1.000
_cell.angle_alpha   90.00
_cell.angle_beta   90.00
_cell.angle_gamma   90.00
#
_symmetry.space_group_name_H-M   'P 1'
#
loop_
_entity.id
_entity.type
_entity.pdbx_description
1 polymer ?
#
loop_
_entity_poly.entity_id
_entity_poly.type
_entity_poly.pdbx_seq_one_letter_code
_entity_poly.pdbx_strand_id
1 'polypeptide(L)'
;MAETKSRKALLATLGVLGAVPVASGLSGILGGPKAAPGGGPTTASVDSEYRFVNTFWAMAGLVLWWSIRRPEERATVTRVVLGTAAVGGVPRLISARRTGKPHPVFRAATVLELVIVPIVIGWHAAVVRRNGGTADQASD
;
A
#
# COMPACT_ATOMS: atom_id res chain seq x y z
N MET A 1 2.76 12.05 25.97
CA MET A 1 3.07 10.59 25.87
C MET A 1 2.17 9.83 24.89
N ALA A 2 0.83 9.96 24.96
CA ALA A 2 -0.09 9.28 24.04
C ALA A 2 0.12 9.66 22.56
N GLU A 3 0.46 10.91 22.29
CA GLU A 3 0.74 11.44 20.95
C GLU A 3 1.96 10.81 20.28
N THR A 4 3.09 10.77 21.00
CA THR A 4 4.31 10.09 20.55
C THR A 4 4.07 8.61 20.29
N LYS A 5 3.24 7.95 21.12
CA LYS A 5 2.87 6.55 20.95
C LYS A 5 2.04 6.32 19.69
N SER A 6 1.06 7.20 19.42
CA SER A 6 0.23 7.16 18.20
C SER A 6 1.07 7.37 16.94
N ARG A 7 2.00 8.35 16.95
CA ARG A 7 2.91 8.57 15.82
C ARG A 7 3.80 7.36 15.54
N LYS A 8 4.42 6.78 16.57
CA LYS A 8 5.27 5.58 16.43
C LYS A 8 4.47 4.39 15.87
N ALA A 9 3.25 4.18 16.38
CA ALA A 9 2.37 3.11 15.90
C ALA A 9 1.97 3.31 14.42
N LEU A 10 1.68 4.54 14.00
CA LEU A 10 1.38 4.87 12.61
C LEU A 10 2.57 4.55 11.70
N LEU A 11 3.78 5.01 12.05
CA LEU A 11 4.97 4.76 11.25
C LEU A 11 5.32 3.27 11.17
N ALA A 12 5.15 2.52 12.28
CA ALA A 12 5.30 1.07 12.27
C ALA A 12 4.28 0.41 11.32
N THR A 13 3.01 0.84 11.38
CA THR A 13 1.95 0.34 10.49
C THR A 13 2.28 0.61 9.02
N LEU A 14 2.70 1.82 8.68
CA LEU A 14 3.11 2.16 7.32
C LEU A 14 4.35 1.37 6.87
N GLY A 15 5.28 1.09 7.79
CA GLY A 15 6.43 0.21 7.55
C GLY A 15 5.99 -1.21 7.17
N VAL A 16 5.07 -1.81 7.93
CA VAL A 16 4.53 -3.14 7.63
C VAL A 16 3.72 -3.12 6.33
N LEU A 17 2.89 -2.11 6.12
CA LEU A 17 2.09 -1.97 4.88
C LEU A 17 2.97 -1.82 3.65
N GLY A 18 4.12 -1.15 3.75
CA GLY A 18 5.09 -1.05 2.65
C GLY A 18 5.81 -2.37 2.35
N ALA A 19 5.96 -3.26 3.32
CA ALA A 19 6.59 -4.57 3.12
C ALA A 19 5.79 -5.49 2.20
N VAL A 20 4.45 -5.41 2.29
CA VAL A 20 3.54 -6.22 1.46
C VAL A 20 3.78 -6.02 -0.05
N PRO A 21 3.71 -4.79 -0.61
CA PRO A 21 3.98 -4.53 -2.01
C PRO A 21 5.42 -4.85 -2.43
N VAL A 22 6.41 -4.59 -1.57
CA VAL A 22 7.81 -4.92 -1.88
C VAL A 22 7.98 -6.44 -2.02
N ALA A 23 7.55 -7.22 -1.03
CA ALA A 23 7.70 -8.66 -1.05
C ALA A 23 6.87 -9.32 -2.16
N SER A 24 5.59 -8.95 -2.28
CA SER A 24 4.70 -9.54 -3.29
C SER A 24 5.07 -9.08 -4.71
N GLY A 25 5.46 -7.82 -4.90
CA GLY A 25 5.93 -7.31 -6.18
C GLY A 25 7.23 -7.97 -6.63
N LEU A 26 8.24 -8.09 -5.76
CA LEU A 26 9.47 -8.81 -6.09
C LEU A 26 9.22 -10.28 -6.42
N SER A 27 8.34 -10.95 -5.66
CA SER A 27 7.92 -12.32 -5.96
C SER A 27 7.27 -12.42 -7.35
N GLY A 28 6.40 -11.48 -7.72
CA GLY A 28 5.77 -11.44 -9.04
C GLY A 28 6.74 -11.11 -10.18
N ILE A 29 7.74 -10.25 -9.94
CA ILE A 29 8.77 -9.92 -10.93
C ILE A 29 9.67 -11.12 -11.21
N LEU A 30 10.10 -11.84 -10.16
CA LEU A 30 11.06 -12.95 -10.29
C LEU A 30 10.36 -14.24 -10.72
N GLY A 31 9.25 -14.58 -10.06
CA GLY A 31 8.52 -15.83 -10.28
C GLY A 31 7.43 -15.77 -11.35
N GLY A 32 7.06 -14.58 -11.83
CA GLY A 32 5.99 -14.40 -12.81
C GLY A 32 4.61 -14.80 -12.28
N PRO A 33 3.61 -14.98 -13.17
CA PRO A 33 2.24 -15.34 -12.81
C PRO A 33 2.10 -16.62 -11.99
N LYS A 34 3.03 -17.57 -12.11
CA LYS A 34 3.01 -18.83 -11.34
C LYS A 34 3.30 -18.64 -9.86
N ALA A 35 4.03 -17.58 -9.48
CA ALA A 35 4.30 -17.27 -8.07
C ALA A 35 3.10 -16.60 -7.38
N ALA A 36 2.11 -16.12 -8.15
CA ALA A 36 0.90 -15.59 -7.59
C ALA A 36 0.11 -16.70 -6.86
N PRO A 37 -0.52 -16.42 -5.69
CA PRO A 37 -1.40 -17.38 -5.03
C PRO A 37 -2.56 -17.84 -5.94
N GLY A 38 -2.61 -19.14 -6.26
CA GLY A 38 -3.56 -19.68 -7.24
C GLY A 38 -3.21 -19.37 -8.70
N GLY A 39 -2.00 -18.91 -8.97
CA GLY A 39 -1.47 -18.64 -10.30
C GLY A 39 -1.13 -19.92 -11.07
N GLY A 40 -0.99 -19.78 -12.39
CA GLY A 40 -0.72 -20.89 -13.29
C GLY A 40 -0.02 -20.45 -14.57
N PRO A 41 0.24 -21.38 -15.50
CA PRO A 41 0.77 -21.05 -16.82
C PRO A 41 -0.13 -20.06 -17.56
N THR A 42 0.48 -19.16 -18.32
CA THR A 42 -0.22 -18.15 -19.13
C THR A 42 0.58 -17.84 -20.39
N THR A 43 0.07 -16.95 -21.24
CA THR A 43 0.76 -16.53 -22.48
C THR A 43 1.96 -15.63 -22.19
N ALA A 44 2.91 -15.56 -23.12
CA ALA A 44 4.08 -14.70 -22.99
C ALA A 44 3.73 -13.22 -22.78
N SER A 45 2.66 -12.74 -23.41
CA SER A 45 2.17 -11.36 -23.24
C SER A 45 1.69 -11.10 -21.81
N VAL A 46 0.97 -12.05 -21.20
CA VAL A 46 0.49 -11.91 -19.82
C VAL A 46 1.63 -12.06 -18.81
N ASP A 47 2.60 -12.95 -19.04
CA ASP A 47 3.79 -13.05 -18.17
C ASP A 47 4.60 -11.75 -18.18
N SER A 48 4.87 -11.20 -19.37
CA SER A 48 5.58 -9.92 -19.54
C SER A 48 4.86 -8.77 -18.82
N GLU A 49 3.57 -8.60 -19.09
CA GLU A 49 2.76 -7.54 -18.46
C GLU A 49 2.69 -7.73 -16.94
N TYR A 50 2.52 -8.96 -16.45
CA TYR A 50 2.47 -9.25 -15.02
C TYR A 50 3.76 -8.85 -14.30
N ARG A 51 4.93 -9.12 -14.90
CA ARG A 51 6.23 -8.71 -14.32
C ARG A 51 6.39 -7.19 -14.35
N PHE A 52 5.98 -6.55 -15.45
CA PHE A 52 5.99 -5.10 -15.60
C PHE A 52 5.14 -4.40 -14.53
N VAL A 53 3.87 -4.77 -14.37
CA VAL A 53 2.99 -4.13 -13.36
C VAL A 53 3.47 -4.36 -11.93
N ASN A 54 4.06 -5.52 -11.63
CA ASN A 54 4.63 -5.80 -10.30
C ASN A 54 5.85 -4.92 -9.98
N THR A 55 6.51 -4.35 -10.99
CA THR A 55 7.58 -3.37 -10.79
C THR A 55 7.03 -2.10 -10.14
N PHE A 56 5.93 -1.56 -10.66
CA PHE A 56 5.27 -0.39 -10.06
C PHE A 56 4.73 -0.71 -8.66
N TRP A 57 4.22 -1.93 -8.46
CA TRP A 57 3.76 -2.36 -7.17
C TRP A 57 4.89 -2.42 -6.13
N ALA A 58 6.00 -3.07 -6.44
CA ALA A 58 7.19 -3.09 -5.57
C ALA A 58 7.71 -1.67 -5.29
N MET A 59 7.79 -0.83 -6.33
CA MET A 59 8.23 0.56 -6.22
C MET A 59 7.30 1.39 -5.33
N ALA A 60 5.98 1.17 -5.37
CA ALA A 60 5.04 1.85 -4.47
C ALA A 60 5.38 1.58 -2.99
N GLY A 61 5.73 0.34 -2.64
CA GLY A 61 6.17 -0.01 -1.30
C GLY A 61 7.49 0.67 -0.90
N LEU A 62 8.47 0.72 -1.81
CA LEU A 62 9.73 1.42 -1.58
C LEU A 62 9.54 2.94 -1.41
N VAL A 63 8.67 3.54 -2.22
CA VAL A 63 8.31 4.96 -2.11
C VAL A 63 7.60 5.24 -0.79
N LEU A 64 6.75 4.33 -0.31
CA LEU A 64 6.13 4.46 1.02
C LEU A 64 7.19 4.41 2.14
N TRP A 65 8.15 3.48 2.09
CA TRP A 65 9.25 3.45 3.05
C TRP A 65 10.13 4.69 2.98
N TRP A 66 10.34 5.23 1.79
CA TRP A 66 11.05 6.49 1.62
C TRP A 66 10.26 7.67 2.19
N SER A 67 8.93 7.71 2.02
CA SER A 67 8.10 8.82 2.50
C SER A 67 8.05 8.87 4.03
N ILE A 68 8.00 7.73 4.71
CA ILE A 68 7.96 7.69 6.18
C ILE A 68 9.26 8.13 6.86
N ARG A 69 10.38 8.27 6.13
CA ARG A 69 11.61 8.86 6.67
C ARG A 69 11.48 10.36 6.95
N ARG A 70 10.56 11.04 6.26
CA ARG A 70 10.22 12.45 6.47
C ARG A 70 8.69 12.62 6.39
N PRO A 71 7.94 12.08 7.36
CA PRO A 71 6.51 11.83 7.20
C PRO A 71 5.67 13.11 7.12
N GLU A 72 6.13 14.21 7.72
CA GLU A 72 5.50 15.53 7.61
C GLU A 72 5.76 16.16 6.22
N GLU A 73 7.02 16.28 5.80
CA GLU A 73 7.40 16.83 4.48
C GLU A 73 6.81 16.04 3.30
N ARG A 74 6.66 14.72 3.46
CA ARG A 74 6.25 13.80 2.38
C ARG A 74 4.84 13.25 2.58
N ALA A 75 4.03 13.93 3.40
CA ALA A 75 2.69 13.47 3.75
C ALA A 75 1.80 13.25 2.52
N THR A 76 1.90 14.11 1.50
CA THR A 76 1.16 13.97 0.24
C THR A 76 1.56 12.69 -0.49
N VAL A 77 2.87 12.39 -0.61
CA VAL A 77 3.37 11.17 -1.26
C VAL A 77 2.84 9.93 -0.53
N THR A 78 2.91 9.91 0.80
CA THR A 78 2.34 8.82 1.61
C THR A 78 0.86 8.59 1.28
N ARG A 79 0.06 9.66 1.25
CA ARG A 79 -1.39 9.57 0.96
C ARG A 79 -1.68 9.15 -0.47
N VAL A 80 -0.89 9.59 -1.45
CA VAL A 80 -1.04 9.17 -2.85
C VAL A 80 -0.75 7.69 -2.99
N VAL A 81 0.35 7.17 -2.43
CA VAL A 81 0.67 5.74 -2.50
C VAL A 81 -0.41 4.89 -1.85
N LEU A 82 -0.86 5.26 -0.64
CA LEU A 82 -1.97 4.57 0.03
C LEU A 82 -3.28 4.69 -0.77
N GLY A 83 -3.56 5.87 -1.34
CA GLY A 83 -4.74 6.11 -2.17
C GLY A 83 -4.75 5.22 -3.41
N THR A 84 -3.60 5.05 -4.08
CA THR A 84 -3.44 4.13 -5.21
C THR A 84 -3.76 2.69 -4.81
N ALA A 85 -3.26 2.23 -3.65
CA ALA A 85 -3.60 0.90 -3.14
C ALA A 85 -5.10 0.75 -2.86
N ALA A 86 -5.72 1.76 -2.25
CA ALA A 86 -7.16 1.75 -1.97
C ALA A 86 -7.99 1.67 -3.25
N VAL A 87 -7.66 2.48 -4.27
CA VAL A 87 -8.31 2.43 -5.58
C VAL A 87 -8.04 1.09 -6.28
N GLY A 88 -6.87 0.49 -6.09
CA GLY A 88 -6.50 -0.83 -6.63
C GLY A 88 -7.40 -1.98 -6.18
N GLY A 89 -8.09 -1.85 -5.05
CA GLY A 89 -9.09 -2.83 -4.61
C GLY A 89 -10.34 -2.88 -5.51
N VAL A 90 -10.66 -1.79 -6.22
CA VAL A 90 -11.84 -1.73 -7.11
C VAL A 90 -11.69 -2.66 -8.32
N PRO A 91 -10.58 -2.62 -9.09
CA PRO A 91 -10.29 -3.62 -10.12
C PRO A 91 -10.38 -5.07 -9.63
N ARG A 92 -9.98 -5.36 -8.39
CA ARG A 92 -10.11 -6.72 -7.82
C ARG A 92 -11.56 -7.15 -7.64
N LEU A 93 -12.44 -6.23 -7.20
CA LEU A 93 -13.88 -6.51 -7.13
C LEU A 93 -14.47 -6.75 -8.52
N ILE A 94 -14.08 -5.95 -9.51
CA ILE A 94 -14.53 -6.11 -10.90
C ILE A 94 -14.11 -7.48 -11.43
N SER A 95 -12.84 -7.85 -11.24
CA SER A 95 -12.32 -9.17 -11.62
C SER A 95 -13.10 -10.30 -10.94
N ALA A 96 -13.28 -10.22 -9.62
CA ALA A 96 -14.01 -11.25 -8.87
C ALA A 96 -15.45 -11.48 -9.35
N ARG A 97 -16.12 -10.42 -9.81
CA ARG A 97 -17.47 -10.49 -10.39
C ARG A 97 -17.49 -11.07 -11.81
N ARG A 98 -16.43 -10.85 -12.60
CA ARG A 98 -16.37 -11.27 -14.01
C ARG A 98 -15.80 -12.66 -14.22
N THR A 99 -14.81 -13.05 -13.43
CA THR A 99 -14.02 -14.29 -13.65
C THR A 99 -14.11 -15.28 -12.51
N GLY A 100 -14.81 -14.93 -11.42
CA GLY A 100 -15.04 -15.79 -10.26
C GLY A 100 -14.21 -15.41 -9.04
N LYS A 101 -14.41 -16.14 -7.93
CA LYS A 101 -13.82 -15.78 -6.63
C LYS A 101 -12.30 -15.99 -6.66
N PRO A 102 -11.49 -14.96 -6.32
CA PRO A 102 -10.04 -15.12 -6.32
C PRO A 102 -9.57 -15.91 -5.08
N HIS A 103 -8.30 -16.30 -5.12
CA HIS A 103 -7.61 -16.95 -4.01
C HIS A 103 -7.85 -16.19 -2.68
N PRO A 104 -8.01 -16.88 -1.52
CA PRO A 104 -8.28 -16.22 -0.23
C PRO A 104 -7.35 -15.05 0.10
N VAL A 105 -6.07 -15.16 -0.25
CA VAL A 105 -5.06 -14.11 -0.06
C VAL A 105 -5.47 -12.81 -0.77
N PHE A 106 -5.96 -12.88 -2.01
CA PHE A 106 -6.41 -11.69 -2.74
C PHE A 106 -7.71 -11.13 -2.18
N ARG A 107 -8.58 -11.96 -1.61
CA ARG A 107 -9.78 -11.47 -0.91
C ARG A 107 -9.40 -10.68 0.34
N ALA A 108 -8.46 -11.19 1.13
CA ALA A 108 -7.90 -10.48 2.28
C ALA A 108 -7.22 -9.17 1.85
N ALA A 109 -6.46 -9.18 0.76
CA ALA A 109 -5.84 -7.99 0.19
C ALA A 109 -6.89 -6.95 -0.27
N THR A 110 -7.98 -7.37 -0.90
CA THR A 110 -9.09 -6.46 -1.26
C THR A 110 -9.72 -5.81 -0.02
N VAL A 111 -9.91 -6.54 1.08
CA VAL A 111 -10.42 -5.96 2.34
C VAL A 111 -9.40 -4.98 2.93
N LEU A 112 -8.12 -5.34 2.91
CA LEU A 112 -7.04 -4.45 3.35
C LEU A 112 -7.08 -3.13 2.57
N GLU A 113 -7.17 -3.20 1.24
CA GLU A 113 -7.18 -2.03 0.37
C GLU A 113 -8.43 -1.17 0.53
N LEU A 114 -9.62 -1.76 0.58
CA LEU A 114 -10.87 -1.00 0.57
C LEU A 114 -11.32 -0.52 1.95
N VAL A 115 -10.78 -1.08 3.04
CA VAL A 115 -11.21 -0.76 4.40
C VAL A 115 -10.03 -0.25 5.22
N ILE A 116 -8.98 -1.06 5.37
CA ILE A 116 -7.88 -0.75 6.29
C ILE A 116 -7.07 0.44 5.77
N VAL A 117 -6.75 0.48 4.48
CA VAL A 117 -5.95 1.57 3.91
C VAL A 117 -6.66 2.94 4.02
N PRO A 118 -7.96 3.10 3.70
CA PRO A 118 -8.70 4.34 3.95
C PRO A 118 -8.69 4.79 5.42
N ILE A 119 -8.84 3.84 6.35
CA ILE A 119 -8.75 4.13 7.80
C ILE A 119 -7.34 4.66 8.15
N VAL A 120 -6.29 4.02 7.62
CA VAL A 120 -4.90 4.45 7.83
C VAL A 120 -4.64 5.83 7.20
N ILE A 121 -5.21 6.15 6.05
CA ILE A 121 -5.12 7.49 5.44
C ILE A 121 -5.75 8.54 6.37
N GLY A 122 -6.94 8.26 6.91
CA GLY A 122 -7.62 9.13 7.87
C GLY A 122 -6.80 9.35 9.15
N TRP A 123 -6.24 8.27 9.71
CA TRP A 123 -5.36 8.32 10.87
C TRP A 123 -4.08 9.12 10.58
N HIS A 124 -3.44 8.89 9.42
CA HIS A 124 -2.27 9.63 8.99
C HIS A 124 -2.57 11.13 8.84
N ALA A 125 -3.72 11.50 8.26
CA ALA A 125 -4.13 12.90 8.17
C ALA A 125 -4.34 13.54 9.55
N ALA A 126 -4.93 12.81 10.50
CA ALA A 126 -5.12 13.29 11.87
C ALA A 126 -3.79 13.51 12.61
N VAL A 127 -2.84 12.58 12.50
CA VAL A 127 -1.52 12.69 13.15
C VAL A 127 -0.69 13.82 12.55
N VAL A 128 -0.62 13.94 11.22
CA VAL A 128 0.19 14.97 10.56
C VAL A 128 -0.34 16.38 10.85
N ARG A 129 -1.67 16.60 10.83
CA ARG A 129 -2.24 17.93 11.14
C ARG A 129 -1.93 18.40 12.56
N ARG A 130 -1.93 17.48 13.53
CA ARG A 130 -1.67 17.81 14.95
C ARG A 130 -0.21 18.22 15.20
N ASN A 131 0.74 17.57 14.52
CA ASN A 131 2.15 17.92 14.63
C ASN A 131 2.52 19.22 13.90
N GLY A 132 1.78 19.61 12.86
CA GLY A 132 1.99 20.87 12.16
C GLY A 132 1.56 22.09 12.99
N GLY A 133 0.45 21.99 13.72
CA GLY A 133 -0.08 23.09 14.54
C GLY A 133 0.74 23.41 15.80
N THR A 134 1.51 22.44 16.33
CA THR A 134 2.41 22.65 17.47
C THR A 134 3.73 23.31 17.10
N ALA A 135 4.19 23.20 15.84
CA ALA A 135 5.39 23.88 15.37
C ALA A 135 5.16 25.39 15.14
N ASP A 136 3.97 25.78 14.68
CA ASP A 136 3.57 27.18 14.52
C ASP A 136 3.48 27.90 15.89
N GLN A 137 2.88 27.26 16.90
CA GLN A 137 2.68 27.85 18.24
C GLN A 137 3.96 28.00 19.07
N ALA A 138 5.06 27.34 18.70
CA ALA A 138 6.35 27.49 19.40
C ALA A 138 7.23 28.62 18.79
N SER A 139 6.75 29.25 17.71
CA SER A 139 7.44 30.31 16.98
C SER A 139 6.93 31.71 17.31
N ASP A 140 5.85 31.79 18.12
CA ASP A 140 5.22 33.01 18.66
C ASP A 140 5.56 33.19 20.15
#